data_AF-A0A363MUX4-F1
#
_entry.id   AF-A0A363MUX4-F1
#
_cell.length_a   1.000
_cell.length_b   1.000
_cell.length_c   1.000
_cell.angle_alpha   90.00
_cell.angle_beta   90.00
_cell.angle_gamma   90.00
#
_symmetry.space_group_name_H-M   'P 1'
#
loop_
_entity.id
_entity.type
_entity.pdbx_description
1 polymer ?
#
loop_
_entity_poly.entity_id
_entity_poly.type
_entity_poly.pdbx_seq_one_letter_code
_entity_poly.pdbx_strand_id
1 'polypeptide(L)'
;MNKINLKSTLFFSFVILLLSVNCYAKTDYDESKISGKTNRIVKKIAKVNFLMGSAVGPNGMMPKQFENFLELKKNASINELVTLTNYPNGVVRCYSFWALLDLKNVDLFSIAKNHLSDDTIVYTQFGCLGSDEKVGDFYIRLLTTNYEDEDGNEGKKLLSEKQVKELDSLLIYTENNLDSKYLAIENAEPNEILYPTVRELVIKQHNQNALVALAKYRKESDIELILKNKDENTGNFYTYKAIQNFPDAKFFPFLEKNLDLTLKEGFYQNEWIEFYKAIAAYKNQKALELLSIPFAKAEDQNIKLYHAIYIYDAIWLNKCSLYDALFWKIWQEENHITTDGFMYLVQLDPAKAYELSKRELIPNYQIKNTIAIPNVSQGIFTENLKESILNFILLNDKPLAYNIIIGKIDNADFFDFEIYCKKISELKDDIFIEPLFKRLKNEQSPYVYLRIVETLVSFKNDAINKRILETRKGNIYMTDGWGSDNLDEILKKNNIQ
;
A
#
# COMPACT_ATOMS: atom_id res chain seq x y z
N MET A 1 -28.16 -50.18 -63.94
CA MET A 1 -28.51 -48.96 -63.18
C MET A 1 -27.52 -48.78 -62.03
N ASN A 2 -27.18 -47.54 -61.73
CA ASN A 2 -26.44 -47.04 -60.56
C ASN A 2 -24.91 -47.26 -60.49
N LYS A 3 -24.18 -46.22 -60.87
CA LYS A 3 -22.97 -45.73 -60.17
C LYS A 3 -22.75 -44.26 -60.54
N ILE A 4 -23.42 -43.35 -59.85
CA ILE A 4 -23.17 -41.91 -59.95
C ILE A 4 -23.02 -41.34 -58.53
N ASN A 5 -21.88 -40.66 -58.34
CA ASN A 5 -21.55 -39.62 -57.37
C ASN A 5 -21.67 -39.91 -55.87
N LEU A 6 -20.58 -40.45 -55.30
CA LEU A 6 -20.25 -40.32 -53.87
C LEU A 6 -18.99 -39.46 -53.62
N LYS A 7 -18.47 -38.76 -54.65
CA LYS A 7 -17.23 -37.95 -54.54
C LYS A 7 -17.47 -36.43 -54.45
N SER A 8 -18.69 -35.95 -54.62
CA SER A 8 -18.97 -34.49 -54.60
C SER A 8 -19.43 -33.94 -53.24
N THR A 9 -19.89 -34.80 -52.33
CA THR A 9 -20.43 -34.36 -51.02
C THR A 9 -19.34 -34.21 -49.95
N LEU A 10 -18.22 -34.93 -50.06
CA LEU A 10 -17.10 -34.81 -49.13
C LEU A 10 -16.26 -33.54 -49.36
N PHE A 11 -16.22 -33.02 -50.59
CA PHE A 11 -15.47 -31.80 -50.90
C PHE A 11 -16.20 -30.53 -50.40
N PHE A 12 -17.54 -30.55 -50.40
CA PHE A 12 -18.34 -29.41 -49.91
C PHE A 12 -18.32 -29.28 -48.38
N SER A 13 -18.17 -30.38 -47.63
CA SER A 13 -18.05 -30.32 -46.16
C SER A 13 -16.66 -29.88 -45.69
N PHE A 14 -15.61 -30.10 -46.48
CA PHE A 14 -14.24 -29.66 -46.14
C PHE A 14 -14.01 -28.17 -46.44
N VAL A 15 -14.73 -27.59 -47.41
CA VAL A 15 -14.65 -26.16 -47.74
C VAL A 15 -15.42 -25.28 -46.74
N ILE A 16 -16.48 -25.80 -46.11
CA ILE A 16 -17.20 -25.06 -45.05
C ILE A 16 -16.45 -25.09 -43.72
N LEU A 17 -15.65 -26.12 -43.43
CA LEU A 17 -14.79 -26.19 -42.23
C LEU A 17 -13.53 -25.31 -42.31
N LEU A 18 -13.13 -24.90 -43.53
CA LEU A 18 -12.01 -23.96 -43.76
C LEU A 18 -12.47 -22.49 -43.83
N LEU A 19 -13.77 -22.22 -43.81
CA LEU A 19 -14.34 -20.87 -43.75
C LEU A 19 -14.75 -20.44 -42.33
N SER A 20 -14.64 -21.32 -41.33
CA SER A 20 -14.88 -21.01 -39.92
C SER A 20 -13.63 -20.61 -39.13
N VAL A 21 -12.48 -20.42 -39.80
CA VAL A 21 -11.25 -19.93 -39.16
C VAL A 21 -10.88 -18.57 -39.78
N ASN A 22 -11.50 -17.52 -39.25
CA ASN A 22 -11.01 -16.14 -39.15
C ASN A 22 -12.18 -15.19 -38.81
N CYS A 23 -12.88 -15.46 -37.70
CA CYS A 23 -13.47 -14.36 -36.93
C CYS A 23 -12.40 -13.89 -35.94
N TYR A 24 -11.28 -13.39 -36.45
CA TYR A 24 -10.57 -12.36 -35.70
C TYR A 24 -11.51 -11.17 -35.69
N ALA A 25 -11.78 -10.61 -34.51
CA ALA A 25 -12.36 -9.28 -34.41
C ALA A 25 -11.65 -8.40 -35.44
N LYS A 26 -12.41 -7.81 -36.36
CA LYS A 26 -11.86 -7.04 -37.46
C LYS A 26 -11.19 -5.81 -36.85
N THR A 27 -9.91 -5.91 -36.55
CA THR A 27 -9.13 -4.80 -36.02
C THR A 27 -9.11 -3.73 -37.10
N ASP A 28 -9.55 -2.51 -36.79
CA ASP A 28 -9.53 -1.35 -37.70
C ASP A 28 -8.09 -0.84 -37.98
N TYR A 29 -7.11 -1.73 -37.85
CA TYR A 29 -5.70 -1.50 -38.06
C TYR A 29 -5.37 -1.40 -39.55
N ASP A 30 -4.76 -0.28 -39.90
CA ASP A 30 -4.29 0.00 -41.25
C ASP A 30 -2.75 0.06 -41.25
N GLU A 31 -2.12 -1.01 -41.73
CA GLU A 31 -0.65 -1.11 -41.80
C GLU A 31 -0.03 -0.01 -42.68
N SER A 32 -0.77 0.56 -43.63
CA SER A 32 -0.26 1.61 -44.52
C SER A 32 0.04 2.92 -43.77
N LYS A 33 -0.52 3.10 -42.57
CA LYS A 33 -0.28 4.24 -41.69
C LYS A 33 0.97 4.09 -40.82
N ILE A 34 1.64 2.94 -40.86
CA ILE A 34 2.83 2.66 -40.07
C ILE A 34 4.08 2.72 -40.94
N SER A 35 5.06 3.54 -40.52
CA SER A 35 6.32 3.64 -41.26
C SER A 35 7.07 2.31 -41.25
N GLY A 36 7.89 2.08 -42.29
CA GLY A 36 8.69 0.86 -42.38
C GLY A 36 9.66 0.67 -41.22
N LYS A 37 10.10 1.77 -40.57
CA LYS A 37 10.95 1.73 -39.37
C LYS A 37 10.16 1.24 -38.16
N THR A 38 9.02 1.85 -37.86
CA THR A 38 8.13 1.45 -36.77
C THR A 38 7.66 0.00 -36.94
N ASN A 39 7.27 -0.40 -38.15
CA ASN A 39 6.80 -1.75 -38.43
C ASN A 39 7.87 -2.83 -38.14
N ARG A 40 9.16 -2.54 -38.38
CA ARG A 40 10.25 -3.46 -38.02
C ARG A 40 10.36 -3.65 -36.51
N ILE A 41 10.19 -2.59 -35.73
CA ILE A 41 10.23 -2.64 -34.26
C ILE A 41 9.04 -3.42 -33.73
N VAL A 42 7.84 -3.11 -34.22
CA VAL A 42 6.59 -3.80 -33.88
C VAL A 42 6.69 -5.30 -34.14
N LYS A 43 7.30 -5.71 -35.27
CA LYS A 43 7.55 -7.14 -35.57
C LYS A 43 8.48 -7.82 -34.56
N LYS A 44 9.46 -7.10 -33.98
CA LYS A 44 10.30 -7.65 -32.89
C LYS A 44 9.47 -7.86 -31.63
N ILE A 45 8.66 -6.87 -31.26
CA ILE A 45 7.78 -6.93 -30.07
C ILE A 45 6.78 -8.08 -30.21
N ALA A 46 6.08 -8.15 -31.33
CA ALA A 46 5.10 -9.20 -31.62
C ALA A 46 5.71 -10.59 -31.69
N LYS A 47 6.99 -10.72 -32.07
CA LYS A 47 7.69 -12.00 -32.09
C LYS A 47 7.97 -12.54 -30.69
N VAL A 48 8.29 -11.68 -29.73
CA VAL A 48 8.48 -12.08 -28.32
C VAL A 48 7.13 -12.34 -27.65
N ASN A 49 6.11 -11.51 -27.97
CA ASN A 49 4.74 -11.65 -27.49
C ASN A 49 4.61 -11.81 -25.97
N PHE A 50 5.36 -10.99 -25.24
CA PHE A 50 5.36 -10.96 -23.79
C PHE A 50 5.48 -9.48 -23.37
N LEU A 51 4.61 -9.01 -22.49
CA LEU A 51 4.65 -7.65 -21.94
C LEU A 51 5.53 -7.61 -20.69
N MET A 52 6.74 -7.05 -20.80
CA MET A 52 7.73 -7.00 -19.71
C MET A 52 8.02 -5.56 -19.27
N GLY A 53 8.28 -5.36 -17.97
CA GLY A 53 8.75 -4.09 -17.40
C GLY A 53 10.26 -3.84 -17.57
N SER A 54 10.75 -2.75 -16.98
CA SER A 54 12.15 -2.27 -17.07
C SER A 54 13.15 -3.15 -16.35
N ALA A 55 12.72 -3.87 -15.30
CA ALA A 55 13.53 -4.81 -14.54
C ALA A 55 12.71 -6.08 -14.27
N VAL A 56 13.21 -7.24 -14.69
CA VAL A 56 12.53 -8.53 -14.51
C VAL A 56 13.44 -9.62 -13.93
N GLY A 57 12.83 -10.54 -13.18
CA GLY A 57 13.50 -11.68 -12.56
C GLY A 57 14.31 -11.32 -11.30
N PRO A 58 14.96 -12.32 -10.67
CA PRO A 58 15.60 -12.17 -9.36
C PRO A 58 16.76 -11.17 -9.34
N ASN A 59 17.36 -10.90 -10.49
CA ASN A 59 18.47 -9.96 -10.65
C ASN A 59 18.04 -8.59 -11.19
N GLY A 60 16.74 -8.35 -11.37
CA GLY A 60 16.21 -7.07 -11.87
C GLY A 60 16.82 -6.64 -13.21
N MET A 61 16.97 -7.59 -14.14
CA MET A 61 17.63 -7.30 -15.43
C MET A 61 16.66 -6.68 -16.41
N MET A 62 17.14 -5.70 -17.19
CA MET A 62 16.36 -5.14 -18.30
C MET A 62 16.23 -6.16 -19.43
N PRO A 63 15.02 -6.59 -19.78
CA PRO A 63 14.83 -7.60 -20.81
C PRO A 63 14.92 -6.99 -22.21
N LYS A 64 15.37 -7.78 -23.20
CA LYS A 64 15.45 -7.35 -24.61
C LYS A 64 14.10 -6.85 -25.15
N GLN A 65 13.01 -7.37 -24.59
CA GLN A 65 11.67 -6.96 -24.95
C GLN A 65 11.36 -5.52 -24.51
N PHE A 66 11.81 -5.11 -23.33
CA PHE A 66 11.68 -3.74 -22.87
C PHE A 66 12.56 -2.78 -23.72
N GLU A 67 13.75 -3.22 -24.14
CA GLU A 67 14.54 -2.45 -25.11
C GLU A 67 13.79 -2.22 -26.44
N ASN A 68 13.06 -3.23 -26.94
CA ASN A 68 12.22 -3.06 -28.14
C ASN A 68 11.09 -2.04 -27.91
N PHE A 69 10.51 -2.01 -26.70
CA PHE A 69 9.53 -1.00 -26.31
C PHE A 69 10.14 0.41 -26.27
N LEU A 70 11.31 0.59 -25.66
CA LEU A 70 12.03 1.87 -25.69
C LEU A 70 12.36 2.30 -27.13
N GLU A 71 12.72 1.34 -28.00
CA GLU A 71 12.91 1.59 -29.43
C GLU A 71 11.60 2.06 -30.09
N LEU A 72 10.46 1.44 -29.77
CA LEU A 72 9.15 1.85 -30.28
C LEU A 72 8.82 3.28 -29.87
N LYS A 73 8.88 3.57 -28.56
CA LYS A 73 8.60 4.88 -27.97
C LYS A 73 9.43 6.00 -28.59
N LYS A 74 10.72 5.73 -28.84
CA LYS A 74 11.64 6.72 -29.43
C LYS A 74 11.38 7.00 -30.91
N ASN A 75 10.86 6.03 -31.66
CA ASN A 75 10.87 6.08 -33.13
C ASN A 75 9.48 6.20 -33.78
N ALA A 76 8.42 5.82 -33.08
CA ALA A 76 7.06 5.97 -33.57
C ALA A 76 6.53 7.38 -33.32
N SER A 77 5.82 7.94 -34.29
CA SER A 77 5.03 9.15 -34.11
C SER A 77 3.79 8.89 -33.24
N ILE A 78 3.20 9.94 -32.66
CA ILE A 78 1.94 9.84 -31.91
C ILE A 78 0.84 9.14 -32.73
N ASN A 79 0.69 9.51 -34.00
CA ASN A 79 -0.32 8.92 -34.89
C ASN A 79 -0.06 7.43 -35.15
N GLU A 80 1.20 7.02 -35.27
CA GLU A 80 1.55 5.61 -35.39
C GLU A 80 1.22 4.87 -34.09
N LEU A 81 1.60 5.40 -32.92
CA LEU A 81 1.29 4.78 -31.63
C LEU A 81 -0.23 4.63 -31.43
N VAL A 82 -1.03 5.66 -31.72
CA VAL A 82 -2.50 5.58 -31.67
C VAL A 82 -3.05 4.57 -32.69
N THR A 83 -2.45 4.45 -33.87
CA THR A 83 -2.87 3.42 -34.84
C THR A 83 -2.53 2.02 -34.31
N LEU A 84 -1.37 1.85 -33.69
CA LEU A 84 -0.89 0.59 -33.13
C LEU A 84 -1.66 0.13 -31.89
N THR A 85 -2.42 1.00 -31.22
CA THR A 85 -3.34 0.53 -30.17
C THR A 85 -4.41 -0.39 -30.73
N ASN A 86 -4.63 -0.45 -32.04
CA ASN A 86 -5.55 -1.40 -32.69
C ASN A 86 -4.80 -2.59 -33.35
N TYR A 87 -3.49 -2.73 -33.16
CA TYR A 87 -2.68 -3.75 -33.83
C TYR A 87 -3.16 -5.18 -33.48
N PRO A 88 -3.08 -6.19 -34.38
CA PRO A 88 -3.59 -7.55 -34.10
C PRO A 88 -2.97 -8.24 -32.87
N ASN A 89 -1.70 -7.98 -32.57
CA ASN A 89 -1.01 -8.52 -31.41
C ASN A 89 -1.26 -7.68 -30.15
N GLY A 90 -1.78 -8.30 -29.08
CA GLY A 90 -2.13 -7.62 -27.82
C GLY A 90 -0.95 -6.94 -27.12
N VAL A 91 0.25 -7.54 -27.15
CA VAL A 91 1.45 -6.94 -26.52
C VAL A 91 1.88 -5.67 -27.25
N VAL A 92 1.74 -5.63 -28.58
CA VAL A 92 1.97 -4.40 -29.34
C VAL A 92 0.95 -3.33 -28.96
N ARG A 93 -0.33 -3.69 -28.77
CA ARG A 93 -1.36 -2.74 -28.32
C ARG A 93 -1.00 -2.15 -26.95
N CYS A 94 -0.69 -3.01 -25.98
CA CYS A 94 -0.23 -2.63 -24.63
C CYS A 94 0.97 -1.68 -24.66
N TYR A 95 2.06 -2.04 -25.35
CA TYR A 95 3.23 -1.19 -25.42
C TYR A 95 2.99 0.11 -26.16
N SER A 96 2.14 0.11 -27.19
CA SER A 96 1.81 1.33 -27.92
C SER A 96 1.03 2.29 -27.03
N PHE A 97 0.06 1.78 -26.27
CA PHE A 97 -0.68 2.57 -25.29
C PHE A 97 0.23 3.07 -24.16
N TRP A 98 1.11 2.22 -23.64
CA TRP A 98 2.08 2.61 -22.61
C TRP A 98 3.01 3.73 -23.10
N ALA A 99 3.50 3.66 -24.34
CA ALA A 99 4.33 4.72 -24.92
C ALA A 99 3.59 6.08 -25.04
N LEU A 100 2.26 6.08 -25.09
CA LEU A 100 1.46 7.31 -25.18
C LEU A 100 1.33 8.04 -23.83
N LEU A 101 1.58 7.38 -22.68
CA LEU A 101 1.36 7.97 -21.36
C LEU A 101 2.20 9.23 -21.12
N ASP A 102 3.41 9.27 -21.68
CA ASP A 102 4.35 10.38 -21.49
C ASP A 102 4.19 11.50 -22.52
N LEU A 103 3.25 11.34 -23.45
CA LEU A 103 3.04 12.27 -24.56
C LEU A 103 1.92 13.26 -24.24
N LYS A 104 2.22 14.55 -24.38
CA LYS A 104 1.23 15.62 -24.22
C LYS A 104 0.21 15.57 -25.36
N ASN A 105 -1.01 16.01 -25.06
CA ASN A 105 -2.12 16.17 -26.02
C ASN A 105 -2.64 14.85 -26.63
N VAL A 106 -2.50 13.73 -25.92
CA VAL A 106 -3.13 12.46 -26.30
C VAL A 106 -4.37 12.24 -25.45
N ASP A 107 -5.51 11.97 -26.08
CA ASP A 107 -6.74 11.59 -25.37
C ASP A 107 -6.71 10.09 -25.03
N LEU A 108 -5.92 9.76 -24.01
CA LEU A 108 -5.76 8.39 -23.51
C LEU A 108 -7.10 7.77 -23.05
N PHE A 109 -8.00 8.60 -22.51
CA PHE A 109 -9.29 8.12 -22.03
C PHE A 109 -10.18 7.63 -23.17
N SER A 110 -10.26 8.38 -24.27
CA SER A 110 -11.01 7.93 -25.45
C SER A 110 -10.42 6.66 -26.07
N ILE A 111 -9.09 6.51 -26.07
CA ILE A 111 -8.45 5.27 -26.53
C ILE A 111 -8.84 4.10 -25.63
N ALA A 112 -8.78 4.25 -24.31
CA ALA A 112 -9.19 3.20 -23.38
C ALA A 112 -10.67 2.83 -23.50
N LYS A 113 -11.56 3.81 -23.68
CA LYS A 113 -12.99 3.57 -23.92
C LYS A 113 -13.24 2.69 -25.15
N ASN A 114 -12.48 2.88 -26.22
CA ASN A 114 -12.61 2.06 -27.43
C ASN A 114 -12.11 0.62 -27.25
N HIS A 115 -11.39 0.32 -26.18
CA HIS A 115 -10.82 -1.00 -25.88
C HIS A 115 -11.48 -1.69 -24.69
N LEU A 116 -12.67 -1.23 -24.24
CA LEU A 116 -13.39 -1.87 -23.13
C LEU A 116 -13.88 -3.29 -23.46
N SER A 117 -13.89 -3.69 -24.73
CA SER A 117 -14.20 -5.06 -25.16
C SER A 117 -12.95 -5.88 -25.52
N ASP A 118 -11.74 -5.31 -25.37
CA ASP A 118 -10.50 -6.01 -25.70
C ASP A 118 -10.07 -6.94 -24.56
N ASP A 119 -10.63 -8.15 -24.56
CA ASP A 119 -10.34 -9.22 -23.62
C ASP A 119 -9.18 -10.12 -24.06
N THR A 120 -8.36 -9.67 -25.02
CA THR A 120 -7.17 -10.41 -25.45
C THR A 120 -6.21 -10.57 -24.29
N ILE A 121 -5.87 -11.81 -23.96
CA ILE A 121 -4.93 -12.12 -22.88
C ILE A 121 -3.50 -11.88 -23.36
N VAL A 122 -2.73 -11.15 -22.55
CA VAL A 122 -1.28 -10.99 -22.68
C VAL A 122 -0.59 -11.51 -21.42
N TYR A 123 0.53 -12.19 -21.61
CA TYR A 123 1.38 -12.56 -20.48
C TYR A 123 2.25 -11.38 -20.10
N THR A 124 2.29 -11.07 -18.82
CA THR A 124 2.95 -9.90 -18.23
C THR A 124 4.04 -10.31 -17.26
N GLN A 125 5.12 -9.55 -17.16
CA GLN A 125 6.15 -9.73 -16.14
C GLN A 125 6.74 -8.39 -15.71
N PHE A 126 6.49 -8.05 -14.46
CA PHE A 126 6.98 -6.84 -13.81
C PHE A 126 7.73 -7.25 -12.54
N GLY A 127 9.02 -6.95 -12.46
CA GLY A 127 9.88 -7.48 -11.40
C GLY A 127 9.91 -9.00 -11.40
N CYS A 128 9.66 -9.60 -10.23
CA CYS A 128 9.61 -11.06 -10.06
C CYS A 128 8.22 -11.67 -10.34
N LEU A 129 7.19 -10.85 -10.60
CA LEU A 129 5.81 -11.29 -10.73
C LEU A 129 5.43 -11.45 -12.20
N GLY A 130 5.01 -12.65 -12.58
CA GLY A 130 4.41 -12.95 -13.88
C GLY A 130 2.92 -13.25 -13.74
N SER A 131 2.10 -12.75 -14.65
CA SER A 131 0.65 -12.97 -14.66
C SER A 131 0.06 -12.82 -16.06
N ASP A 132 -1.10 -13.40 -16.29
CA ASP A 132 -1.96 -13.05 -17.43
C ASP A 132 -2.77 -11.78 -17.11
N GLU A 133 -2.97 -10.93 -18.10
CA GLU A 133 -3.79 -9.72 -18.01
C GLU A 133 -4.50 -9.46 -19.36
N LYS A 134 -5.71 -8.92 -19.36
CA LYS A 134 -6.40 -8.53 -20.60
C LYS A 134 -5.92 -7.15 -21.06
N VAL A 135 -5.85 -6.91 -22.38
CA VAL A 135 -5.41 -5.61 -22.92
C VAL A 135 -6.23 -4.44 -22.37
N GLY A 136 -7.56 -4.56 -22.33
CA GLY A 136 -8.42 -3.52 -21.77
C GLY A 136 -8.17 -3.26 -20.28
N ASP A 137 -7.92 -4.30 -19.49
CA ASP A 137 -7.57 -4.20 -18.08
C ASP A 137 -6.20 -3.51 -17.87
N PHE A 138 -5.21 -3.85 -18.70
CA PHE A 138 -3.90 -3.19 -18.70
C PHE A 138 -4.03 -1.67 -18.94
N TYR A 139 -4.88 -1.26 -19.88
CA TYR A 139 -5.10 0.16 -20.17
C TYR A 139 -5.74 0.86 -18.96
N ILE A 140 -6.78 0.25 -18.37
CA ILE A 140 -7.47 0.80 -17.20
C ILE A 140 -6.50 0.93 -16.03
N ARG A 141 -5.67 -0.09 -15.77
CA ARG A 141 -4.67 -0.08 -14.70
C ARG A 141 -3.70 1.10 -14.84
N LEU A 142 -3.11 1.29 -16.02
CA LEU A 142 -2.19 2.42 -16.30
C LEU A 142 -2.84 3.79 -16.09
N LEU A 143 -4.15 3.89 -16.30
CA LEU A 143 -4.88 5.16 -16.19
C LEU A 143 -5.38 5.46 -14.77
N THR A 144 -5.62 4.44 -13.95
CA THR A 144 -6.32 4.55 -12.67
C THR A 144 -5.44 4.32 -11.45
N THR A 145 -4.32 3.61 -11.60
CA THR A 145 -3.36 3.34 -10.52
C THR A 145 -2.10 4.17 -10.67
N ASN A 146 -1.39 4.40 -9.56
CA ASN A 146 -0.01 4.86 -9.63
C ASN A 146 0.82 3.69 -10.17
N TYR A 147 1.33 3.80 -11.39
CA TYR A 147 2.20 2.78 -12.01
C TYR A 147 3.65 3.22 -11.87
N GLU A 148 4.60 2.31 -11.66
CA GLU A 148 6.02 2.69 -11.71
C GLU A 148 6.40 3.10 -13.15
N ASP A 149 6.94 4.31 -13.30
CA ASP A 149 7.46 4.77 -14.59
C ASP A 149 8.76 4.03 -14.98
N GLU A 150 9.30 4.34 -16.16
CA GLU A 150 10.50 3.67 -16.69
C GLU A 150 11.75 3.85 -15.81
N ASP A 151 11.75 4.88 -14.95
CA ASP A 151 12.83 5.23 -14.02
C ASP A 151 12.56 4.71 -12.59
N GLY A 152 11.46 3.97 -12.38
CA GLY A 152 11.07 3.42 -11.08
C GLY A 152 10.43 4.43 -10.13
N ASN A 153 9.94 5.58 -10.63
CA ASN A 153 9.19 6.53 -9.82
C ASN A 153 7.69 6.17 -9.82
N GLU A 154 6.99 6.52 -8.74
CA GLU A 154 5.54 6.41 -8.71
C GLU A 154 4.89 7.34 -9.74
N GLY A 155 4.31 6.74 -10.77
CA GLY A 155 3.52 7.41 -11.78
C GLY A 155 2.21 7.95 -11.20
N LYS A 156 1.67 8.96 -11.88
CA LYS A 156 0.51 9.71 -11.41
C LYS A 156 -0.78 9.13 -12.01
N LYS A 157 -1.82 8.95 -11.18
CA LYS A 157 -3.20 8.74 -11.65
C LYS A 157 -3.56 9.74 -12.75
N LEU A 158 -3.88 9.24 -13.95
CA LEU A 158 -4.08 10.07 -15.15
C LEU A 158 -5.54 10.49 -15.35
N LEU A 159 -6.50 9.70 -14.86
CA LEU A 159 -7.92 10.05 -14.95
C LEU A 159 -8.37 10.95 -13.81
N SER A 160 -9.16 11.97 -14.18
CA SER A 160 -9.97 12.73 -13.22
C SER A 160 -11.05 11.86 -12.59
N GLU A 161 -11.56 12.25 -11.42
CA GLU A 161 -12.68 11.55 -10.77
C GLU A 161 -13.92 11.43 -11.67
N LYS A 162 -14.18 12.45 -12.50
CA LYS A 162 -15.29 12.42 -13.47
C LYS A 162 -15.08 11.32 -14.51
N GLN A 163 -13.88 11.17 -15.04
CA GLN A 163 -13.56 10.12 -16.02
C GLN A 163 -13.58 8.73 -15.39
N VAL A 164 -13.14 8.58 -14.14
CA VAL A 164 -13.27 7.32 -13.41
C VAL A 164 -14.73 6.92 -13.27
N LYS A 165 -15.62 7.85 -12.87
CA LYS A 165 -17.07 7.56 -12.79
C LYS A 165 -17.69 7.21 -14.14
N GLU A 166 -17.26 7.87 -15.22
CA GLU A 166 -17.70 7.53 -16.59
C GLU A 166 -17.22 6.12 -16.99
N LEU A 167 -15.96 5.79 -16.70
CA LEU A 167 -15.38 4.47 -16.95
C LEU A 167 -16.13 3.36 -16.19
N ASP A 168 -16.36 3.55 -14.89
CA ASP A 168 -17.09 2.59 -14.06
C ASP A 168 -18.49 2.34 -14.63
N SER A 169 -19.19 3.41 -15.01
CA SER A 169 -20.50 3.30 -15.66
C SER A 169 -20.43 2.49 -16.96
N LEU A 170 -19.44 2.73 -17.81
CA LEU A 170 -19.28 1.99 -19.06
C LEU A 170 -18.99 0.51 -18.80
N LEU A 171 -18.12 0.20 -17.84
CA LEU A 171 -17.79 -1.17 -17.44
C LEU A 171 -19.00 -1.94 -16.90
N ILE A 172 -19.85 -1.26 -16.12
CA ILE A 172 -21.05 -1.87 -15.52
C ILE A 172 -22.13 -2.11 -16.57
N TYR A 173 -22.44 -1.11 -17.40
CA TYR A 173 -23.64 -1.12 -18.25
C TYR A 173 -23.40 -1.54 -19.70
N THR A 174 -22.14 -1.76 -20.10
CA THR A 174 -21.80 -2.27 -21.43
C THR A 174 -21.37 -3.73 -21.34
N GLU A 175 -21.70 -4.54 -22.34
CA GLU A 175 -21.18 -5.91 -22.44
C GLU A 175 -19.65 -5.87 -22.61
N ASN A 176 -18.95 -6.54 -21.70
CA ASN A 176 -17.50 -6.71 -21.71
C ASN A 176 -17.09 -7.85 -20.77
N ASN A 177 -15.89 -8.40 -21.00
CA ASN A 177 -15.30 -9.48 -20.22
C ASN A 177 -14.10 -9.03 -19.37
N LEU A 178 -13.94 -7.73 -19.14
CA LEU A 178 -12.80 -7.18 -18.38
C LEU A 178 -12.96 -7.42 -16.88
N ASP A 179 -11.85 -7.69 -16.19
CA ASP A 179 -11.86 -7.93 -14.75
C ASP A 179 -12.06 -6.63 -13.95
N SER A 180 -11.67 -5.48 -14.52
CA SER A 180 -11.95 -4.13 -14.00
C SER A 180 -13.44 -3.88 -13.77
N LYS A 181 -14.32 -4.59 -14.49
CA LYS A 181 -15.78 -4.54 -14.25
C LYS A 181 -16.14 -4.93 -12.82
N TYR A 182 -15.44 -5.90 -12.23
CA TYR A 182 -15.75 -6.35 -10.88
C TYR A 182 -15.43 -5.28 -9.83
N LEU A 183 -14.30 -4.57 -10.00
CA LEU A 183 -13.96 -3.43 -9.16
C LEU A 183 -14.95 -2.27 -9.36
N ALA A 184 -15.36 -1.98 -10.60
CA ALA A 184 -16.37 -0.98 -10.89
C ALA A 184 -17.71 -1.31 -10.20
N ILE A 185 -18.13 -2.58 -10.23
CA ILE A 185 -19.33 -3.05 -9.53
C ILE A 185 -19.20 -2.89 -8.02
N GLU A 186 -18.07 -3.30 -7.43
CA GLU A 186 -17.85 -3.14 -5.98
C GLU A 186 -17.92 -1.68 -5.56
N ASN A 187 -17.36 -0.76 -6.36
CA ASN A 187 -17.32 0.67 -6.07
C ASN A 187 -18.63 1.39 -6.37
N ALA A 188 -19.54 0.79 -7.14
CA ALA A 188 -20.80 1.41 -7.51
C ALA A 188 -21.64 1.82 -6.30
N GLU A 189 -22.27 2.99 -6.41
CA GLU A 189 -23.27 3.45 -5.44
C GLU A 189 -24.57 2.63 -5.59
N PRO A 190 -25.27 2.31 -4.49
CA PRO A 190 -26.55 1.62 -4.55
C PRO A 190 -27.58 2.35 -5.42
N ASN A 191 -28.15 1.64 -6.38
CA ASN A 191 -29.21 2.12 -7.24
C ASN A 191 -30.17 0.98 -7.59
N GLU A 192 -31.48 1.20 -7.50
CA GLU A 192 -32.49 0.16 -7.73
C GLU A 192 -32.39 -0.50 -9.11
N ILE A 193 -31.87 0.20 -10.13
CA ILE A 193 -31.64 -0.35 -11.47
C ILE A 193 -30.51 -1.40 -11.46
N LEU A 194 -29.46 -1.18 -10.65
CA LEU A 194 -28.28 -2.03 -10.59
C LEU A 194 -28.49 -3.25 -9.67
N TYR A 195 -29.39 -3.15 -8.69
CA TYR A 195 -29.65 -4.21 -7.71
C TYR A 195 -29.90 -5.60 -8.33
N PRO A 196 -30.81 -5.78 -9.31
CA PRO A 196 -31.07 -7.10 -9.90
C PRO A 196 -29.83 -7.70 -10.55
N THR A 197 -29.05 -6.88 -11.28
CA THR A 197 -27.82 -7.30 -11.95
C THR A 197 -26.78 -7.77 -10.95
N VAL A 198 -26.52 -6.98 -9.90
CA VAL A 198 -25.53 -7.33 -8.88
C VAL A 198 -25.93 -8.61 -8.15
N ARG A 199 -27.21 -8.74 -7.79
CA ARG A 199 -27.72 -9.96 -7.14
C ARG A 199 -27.60 -11.19 -8.04
N GLU A 200 -27.86 -11.04 -9.34
CA GLU A 200 -27.69 -12.11 -10.32
C GLU A 200 -26.23 -12.57 -10.43
N LEU A 201 -25.27 -11.63 -10.43
CA LEU A 201 -23.83 -11.94 -10.46
C LEU A 201 -23.40 -12.76 -9.24
N VAL A 202 -23.92 -12.45 -8.05
CA VAL A 202 -23.63 -13.25 -6.85
C VAL A 202 -24.20 -14.66 -6.97
N ILE A 203 -25.45 -14.80 -7.42
CA ILE A 203 -26.14 -16.10 -7.44
C ILE A 203 -25.63 -17.01 -8.56
N LYS A 204 -25.45 -16.47 -9.77
CA LYS A 204 -25.13 -17.27 -10.96
C LYS A 204 -23.63 -17.42 -11.19
N GLN A 205 -22.82 -16.43 -10.79
CA GLN A 205 -21.39 -16.38 -11.08
C GLN A 205 -20.53 -16.43 -9.83
N HIS A 206 -21.13 -16.53 -8.64
CA HIS A 206 -20.40 -16.53 -7.35
C HIS A 206 -19.46 -15.33 -7.20
N ASN A 207 -19.84 -14.18 -7.78
CA ASN A 207 -18.98 -13.02 -7.87
C ASN A 207 -18.81 -12.31 -6.52
N GLN A 208 -17.58 -12.31 -6.01
CA GLN A 208 -17.26 -11.81 -4.67
C GLN A 208 -17.35 -10.28 -4.55
N ASN A 209 -16.92 -9.54 -5.57
CA ASN A 209 -17.06 -8.08 -5.63
C ASN A 209 -18.54 -7.65 -5.67
N ALA A 210 -19.37 -8.39 -6.42
CA ALA A 210 -20.82 -8.17 -6.47
C ALA A 210 -21.49 -8.45 -5.11
N LEU A 211 -20.98 -9.38 -4.29
CA LEU A 211 -21.51 -9.61 -2.94
C LEU A 211 -21.32 -8.38 -2.06
N VAL A 212 -20.15 -7.75 -2.11
CA VAL A 212 -19.85 -6.52 -1.37
C VAL A 212 -20.76 -5.39 -1.85
N ALA A 213 -20.94 -5.24 -3.16
CA ALA A 213 -21.88 -4.26 -3.73
C ALA A 213 -23.34 -4.52 -3.32
N LEU A 214 -23.78 -5.79 -3.32
CA LEU A 214 -25.13 -6.20 -2.92
C LEU A 214 -25.43 -5.81 -1.47
N ALA A 215 -24.45 -5.97 -0.58
CA ALA A 215 -24.62 -5.64 0.83
C ALA A 215 -24.89 -4.15 1.07
N LYS A 216 -24.39 -3.25 0.21
CA LYS A 216 -24.66 -1.81 0.34
C LYS A 216 -26.16 -1.45 0.25
N TYR A 217 -26.99 -2.30 -0.35
CA TYR A 217 -28.44 -2.13 -0.41
C TYR A 217 -29.16 -2.46 0.91
N ARG A 218 -28.50 -3.22 1.80
CA ARG A 218 -29.00 -3.56 3.14
C ARG A 218 -30.40 -4.21 3.14
N LYS A 219 -30.71 -5.01 2.12
CA LYS A 219 -31.99 -5.73 2.03
C LYS A 219 -31.93 -7.01 2.84
N GLU A 220 -32.88 -7.19 3.77
CA GLU A 220 -32.93 -8.37 4.64
C GLU A 220 -33.00 -9.69 3.86
N SER A 221 -33.58 -9.67 2.65
CA SER A 221 -33.65 -10.83 1.76
C SER A 221 -32.30 -11.37 1.30
N ASP A 222 -31.22 -10.60 1.45
CA ASP A 222 -29.87 -10.97 1.02
C ASP A 222 -28.99 -11.49 2.18
N ILE A 223 -29.48 -11.48 3.43
CA ILE A 223 -28.74 -11.94 4.62
C ILE A 223 -28.30 -13.39 4.48
N GLU A 224 -29.21 -14.28 4.05
CA GLU A 224 -28.89 -15.70 3.89
C GLU A 224 -27.87 -15.94 2.79
N LEU A 225 -27.91 -15.12 1.73
CA LEU A 225 -26.95 -15.17 0.62
C LEU A 225 -25.55 -14.75 1.10
N ILE A 226 -25.46 -13.69 1.91
CA ILE A 226 -24.20 -13.24 2.53
C ILE A 226 -23.64 -14.32 3.46
N LEU A 227 -24.47 -14.89 4.35
CA LEU A 227 -24.03 -15.91 5.32
C LEU A 227 -23.56 -17.22 4.69
N LYS A 228 -24.09 -17.57 3.51
CA LYS A 228 -23.70 -18.78 2.77
C LYS A 228 -22.46 -18.58 1.90
N ASN A 229 -22.03 -17.34 1.69
CA ASN A 229 -20.86 -17.07 0.86
C ASN A 229 -19.57 -17.51 1.57
N LYS A 230 -18.74 -18.27 0.84
CA LYS A 230 -17.37 -18.60 1.21
C LYS A 230 -16.58 -18.79 -0.08
N ASP A 231 -15.51 -18.04 -0.22
CA ASP A 231 -14.59 -18.13 -1.34
C ASP A 231 -13.55 -19.22 -1.09
N GLU A 232 -13.16 -19.95 -2.13
CA GLU A 232 -12.22 -21.06 -2.02
C GLU A 232 -10.79 -20.60 -1.67
N ASN A 233 -10.41 -19.41 -2.14
CA ASN A 233 -9.05 -18.88 -1.99
C ASN A 233 -8.91 -17.94 -0.79
N THR A 234 -9.97 -17.18 -0.50
CA THR A 234 -9.97 -16.08 0.48
C THR A 234 -10.91 -16.32 1.66
N GLY A 235 -11.57 -17.48 1.71
CA GLY A 235 -12.43 -17.86 2.82
C GLY A 235 -13.63 -16.92 2.98
N ASN A 236 -13.77 -16.32 4.16
CA ASN A 236 -14.85 -15.41 4.50
C ASN A 236 -14.50 -13.93 4.24
N PHE A 237 -13.36 -13.62 3.63
CA PHE A 237 -12.90 -12.24 3.40
C PHE A 237 -13.99 -11.32 2.84
N TYR A 238 -14.64 -11.72 1.74
CA TYR A 238 -15.71 -10.92 1.11
C TYR A 238 -17.02 -10.94 1.89
N THR A 239 -17.30 -12.02 2.61
CA THR A 239 -18.44 -12.10 3.54
C THR A 239 -18.31 -11.06 4.65
N TYR A 240 -17.11 -10.90 5.21
CA TYR A 240 -16.84 -9.86 6.20
C TYR A 240 -16.95 -8.44 5.60
N LYS A 241 -16.43 -8.21 4.38
CA LYS A 241 -16.63 -6.93 3.67
C LYS A 241 -18.10 -6.61 3.41
N ALA A 242 -18.91 -7.61 3.08
CA ALA A 242 -20.36 -7.46 2.94
C ALA A 242 -21.00 -7.04 4.28
N ILE A 243 -20.65 -7.71 5.38
CA ILE A 243 -21.16 -7.38 6.73
C ILE A 243 -20.75 -5.96 7.17
N GLN A 244 -19.57 -5.47 6.80
CA GLN A 244 -19.18 -4.08 7.06
C GLN A 244 -20.14 -3.06 6.43
N ASN A 245 -20.61 -3.34 5.21
CA ASN A 245 -21.56 -2.48 4.49
C ASN A 245 -23.01 -2.62 5.03
N PHE A 246 -23.32 -3.80 5.57
CA PHE A 246 -24.63 -4.16 6.12
C PHE A 246 -24.51 -4.80 7.51
N PRO A 247 -24.21 -4.02 8.57
CA PRO A 247 -24.21 -4.55 9.93
C PRO A 247 -25.66 -4.82 10.38
N ASP A 248 -26.04 -6.09 10.47
CA ASP A 248 -27.35 -6.57 10.92
C ASP A 248 -27.17 -7.63 12.03
N ALA A 249 -28.00 -7.56 13.08
CA ALA A 249 -27.87 -8.43 14.25
C ALA A 249 -27.92 -9.94 13.91
N LYS A 250 -28.55 -10.32 12.79
CA LYS A 250 -28.61 -11.71 12.33
C LYS A 250 -27.24 -12.29 11.93
N PHE A 251 -26.21 -11.46 11.71
CA PHE A 251 -24.85 -11.93 11.44
C PHE A 251 -24.03 -12.24 12.70
N PHE A 252 -24.46 -11.83 13.90
CA PHE A 252 -23.68 -12.05 15.12
C PHE A 252 -23.35 -13.52 15.41
N PRO A 253 -24.28 -14.50 15.28
CA PRO A 253 -23.94 -15.91 15.51
C PRO A 253 -22.82 -16.42 14.60
N PHE A 254 -22.75 -15.89 13.37
CA PHE A 254 -21.67 -16.20 12.45
C PHE A 254 -20.35 -15.57 12.88
N LEU A 255 -20.36 -14.29 13.28
CA LEU A 255 -19.16 -13.60 13.75
C LEU A 255 -18.61 -14.22 15.04
N GLU A 256 -19.47 -14.58 15.98
CA GLU A 256 -19.10 -15.27 17.23
C GLU A 256 -18.43 -16.61 16.97
N LYS A 257 -19.04 -17.43 16.10
CA LYS A 257 -18.47 -18.72 15.72
C LYS A 257 -17.10 -18.58 15.08
N ASN A 258 -16.92 -17.61 14.18
CA ASN A 258 -15.63 -17.40 13.52
C ASN A 258 -14.58 -16.82 14.47
N LEU A 259 -14.97 -16.00 15.45
CA LEU A 259 -14.06 -15.52 16.49
C LEU A 259 -13.42 -16.69 17.25
N ASP A 260 -14.23 -17.66 17.66
CA ASP A 260 -13.74 -18.85 18.38
C ASP A 260 -12.81 -19.72 17.53
N LEU A 261 -12.94 -19.68 16.19
CA LEU A 261 -12.02 -20.36 15.27
C LEU A 261 -10.71 -19.58 15.15
N THR A 262 -10.80 -18.28 14.87
CA THR A 262 -9.67 -17.35 14.77
C THR A 262 -8.76 -17.42 16.01
N LEU A 263 -9.32 -17.53 17.22
CA LEU A 263 -8.54 -17.61 18.46
C LEU A 263 -7.79 -18.95 18.66
N LYS A 264 -8.16 -20.00 17.94
CA LYS A 264 -7.55 -21.34 18.03
C LYS A 264 -6.47 -21.56 16.97
N GLU A 265 -6.38 -20.67 15.99
CA GLU A 265 -5.40 -20.78 14.91
C GLU A 265 -4.01 -20.35 15.42
N GLY A 266 -3.01 -21.18 15.15
CA GLY A 266 -1.62 -20.91 15.51
C GLY A 266 -0.86 -20.01 14.51
N PHE A 267 -1.55 -19.48 13.50
CA PHE A 267 -0.98 -18.60 12.48
C PHE A 267 -2.04 -17.62 11.99
N TYR A 268 -1.61 -16.43 11.54
CA TYR A 268 -2.52 -15.40 11.05
C TYR A 268 -3.10 -15.78 9.68
N GLN A 269 -4.33 -15.31 9.41
CA GLN A 269 -4.96 -15.37 8.10
C GLN A 269 -5.31 -13.97 7.61
N ASN A 270 -5.23 -13.74 6.29
CA ASN A 270 -5.54 -12.45 5.69
C ASN A 270 -6.99 -11.99 5.93
N GLU A 271 -7.93 -12.93 6.10
CA GLU A 271 -9.34 -12.61 6.34
C GLU A 271 -9.60 -11.97 7.72
N TRP A 272 -8.69 -12.11 8.68
CA TRP A 272 -8.87 -11.55 10.03
C TRP A 272 -8.94 -10.02 10.03
N ILE A 273 -8.26 -9.38 9.07
CA ILE A 273 -8.30 -7.93 8.89
C ILE A 273 -9.74 -7.49 8.61
N GLU A 274 -10.42 -8.14 7.67
CA GLU A 274 -11.80 -7.80 7.32
C GLU A 274 -12.79 -8.29 8.38
N PHE A 275 -12.48 -9.39 9.07
CA PHE A 275 -13.27 -9.91 10.17
C PHE A 275 -13.43 -8.90 11.31
N TYR A 276 -12.32 -8.35 11.83
CA TYR A 276 -12.40 -7.36 12.90
C TYR A 276 -13.06 -6.07 12.45
N LYS A 277 -12.84 -5.64 11.20
CA LYS A 277 -13.57 -4.51 10.61
C LYS A 277 -15.08 -4.77 10.56
N ALA A 278 -15.50 -5.99 10.22
CA ALA A 278 -16.91 -6.38 10.20
C ALA A 278 -17.56 -6.32 11.58
N ILE A 279 -16.86 -6.76 12.63
CA ILE A 279 -17.33 -6.59 14.02
C ILE A 279 -17.37 -5.09 14.38
N ALA A 280 -16.31 -4.35 14.11
CA ALA A 280 -16.20 -2.94 14.49
C ALA A 280 -17.26 -2.04 13.82
N ALA A 281 -17.71 -2.38 12.60
CA ALA A 281 -18.72 -1.65 11.84
C ALA A 281 -20.07 -1.49 12.56
N TYR A 282 -20.41 -2.38 13.50
CA TYR A 282 -21.66 -2.30 14.28
C TYR A 282 -21.71 -1.14 15.27
N LYS A 283 -20.55 -0.68 15.77
CA LYS A 283 -20.41 0.44 16.72
C LYS A 283 -21.37 0.35 17.91
N ASN A 284 -21.54 -0.84 18.47
CA ASN A 284 -22.45 -1.12 19.58
C ASN A 284 -21.80 -2.01 20.65
N GLN A 285 -22.50 -2.17 21.77
CA GLN A 285 -21.97 -2.87 22.94
C GLN A 285 -21.55 -4.31 22.63
N LYS A 286 -22.33 -5.02 21.80
CA LYS A 286 -22.02 -6.39 21.40
C LYS A 286 -20.72 -6.49 20.60
N ALA A 287 -20.47 -5.54 19.70
CA ALA A 287 -19.21 -5.46 18.98
C ALA A 287 -18.03 -5.17 19.90
N LEU A 288 -18.18 -4.23 20.85
CA LEU A 288 -17.16 -3.95 21.87
C LEU A 288 -16.80 -5.22 22.67
N GLU A 289 -17.81 -5.99 23.08
CA GLU A 289 -17.60 -7.27 23.77
C GLU A 289 -16.78 -8.25 22.91
N LEU A 290 -17.16 -8.45 21.65
CA LEU A 290 -16.45 -9.35 20.74
C LEU A 290 -15.01 -8.93 20.47
N LEU A 291 -14.78 -7.63 20.24
CA LEU A 291 -13.44 -7.07 20.05
C LEU A 291 -12.57 -7.16 21.32
N SER A 292 -13.19 -7.29 22.49
CA SER A 292 -12.45 -7.40 23.76
C SER A 292 -11.95 -8.81 24.06
N ILE A 293 -12.57 -9.84 23.47
CA ILE A 293 -12.28 -11.25 23.74
C ILE A 293 -10.84 -11.66 23.40
N PRO A 294 -10.25 -11.27 22.26
CA PRO A 294 -8.90 -11.70 21.89
C PRO A 294 -7.84 -11.35 22.94
N PHE A 295 -7.95 -10.20 23.59
CA PHE A 295 -7.03 -9.78 24.64
C PHE A 295 -7.06 -10.70 25.89
N ALA A 296 -8.18 -11.39 26.12
CA ALA A 296 -8.36 -12.26 27.27
C ALA A 296 -8.18 -13.76 26.97
N LYS A 297 -8.42 -14.18 25.71
CA LYS A 297 -8.47 -15.60 25.33
C LYS A 297 -7.38 -16.06 24.37
N ALA A 298 -6.67 -15.18 23.68
CA ALA A 298 -5.57 -15.59 22.82
C ALA A 298 -4.41 -16.12 23.70
N GLU A 299 -4.07 -17.40 23.54
CA GLU A 299 -3.03 -18.07 24.34
C GLU A 299 -1.61 -17.76 23.82
N ASP A 300 -1.45 -17.74 22.50
CA ASP A 300 -0.16 -17.46 21.84
C ASP A 300 0.12 -15.95 21.80
N GLN A 301 1.25 -15.54 22.38
CA GLN A 301 1.64 -14.13 22.48
C GLN A 301 1.94 -13.47 21.13
N ASN A 302 2.51 -14.22 20.18
CA ASN A 302 2.79 -13.68 18.84
C ASN A 302 1.48 -13.47 18.08
N ILE A 303 0.53 -14.40 18.20
CA ILE A 303 -0.80 -14.29 17.59
C ILE A 303 -1.63 -13.18 18.25
N LYS A 304 -1.51 -13.02 19.56
CA LYS A 304 -2.16 -11.94 20.31
C LYS A 304 -1.78 -10.56 19.78
N LEU A 305 -0.51 -10.36 19.40
CA LEU A 305 -0.06 -9.10 18.80
C LEU A 305 -0.75 -8.81 17.46
N TYR A 306 -0.93 -9.82 16.59
CA TYR A 306 -1.68 -9.65 15.34
C TYR A 306 -3.14 -9.26 15.60
N HIS A 307 -3.80 -9.89 16.58
CA HIS A 307 -5.14 -9.49 16.96
C HIS A 307 -5.18 -8.03 17.44
N ALA A 308 -4.24 -7.61 18.29
CA ALA A 308 -4.18 -6.24 18.80
C ALA A 308 -4.06 -5.22 17.66
N ILE A 309 -3.18 -5.47 16.67
CA ILE A 309 -2.99 -4.62 15.50
C ILE A 309 -4.26 -4.56 14.65
N TYR A 310 -4.85 -5.71 14.30
CA TYR A 310 -6.04 -5.72 13.44
C TYR A 310 -7.28 -5.15 14.10
N ILE A 311 -7.43 -5.34 15.42
CA ILE A 311 -8.49 -4.69 16.19
C ILE A 311 -8.28 -3.19 16.21
N TYR A 312 -7.04 -2.72 16.45
CA TYR A 312 -6.70 -1.30 16.41
C TYR A 312 -7.09 -0.66 15.08
N ASP A 313 -6.69 -1.25 13.96
CA ASP A 313 -7.02 -0.77 12.62
C ASP A 313 -8.54 -0.77 12.37
N ALA A 314 -9.22 -1.82 12.81
CA ALA A 314 -10.66 -1.95 12.66
C ALA A 314 -11.44 -0.87 13.43
N ILE A 315 -11.06 -0.60 14.69
CA ILE A 315 -11.70 0.45 15.51
C ILE A 315 -11.26 1.85 15.08
N TRP A 316 -10.08 2.02 14.50
CA TRP A 316 -9.65 3.29 13.91
C TRP A 316 -10.49 3.65 12.68
N LEU A 317 -10.68 2.69 11.77
CA LEU A 317 -11.56 2.85 10.61
C LEU A 317 -13.03 3.07 11.01
N ASN A 318 -13.46 2.42 12.09
CA ASN A 318 -14.83 2.49 12.61
C ASN A 318 -14.94 3.34 13.89
N LYS A 319 -14.11 4.38 14.01
CA LYS A 319 -13.99 5.18 15.23
C LYS A 319 -15.34 5.63 15.79
N CYS A 320 -15.52 5.38 17.08
CA CYS A 320 -16.63 5.87 17.88
C CYS A 320 -16.21 5.87 19.35
N SER A 321 -16.87 6.69 20.17
CA SER A 321 -16.51 6.84 21.60
C SER A 321 -16.63 5.55 22.41
N LEU A 322 -17.46 4.60 21.96
CA LEU A 322 -17.58 3.28 22.59
C LEU A 322 -16.27 2.48 22.55
N TYR A 323 -15.41 2.72 21.55
CA TYR A 323 -14.14 2.02 21.39
C TYR A 323 -12.96 2.73 22.05
N ASP A 324 -13.15 3.89 22.68
CA ASP A 324 -12.07 4.64 23.34
C ASP A 324 -11.34 3.80 24.39
N ALA A 325 -12.08 3.01 25.16
CA ALA A 325 -11.52 2.10 26.14
C ALA A 325 -10.59 1.05 25.50
N LEU A 326 -10.88 0.59 24.28
CA LEU A 326 -10.03 -0.35 23.56
C LEU A 326 -8.74 0.31 23.07
N PHE A 327 -8.78 1.55 22.56
CA PHE A 327 -7.54 2.26 22.20
C PHE A 327 -6.60 2.38 23.40
N TRP A 328 -7.13 2.76 24.56
CA TRP A 328 -6.34 2.79 25.79
C TRP A 328 -5.80 1.42 26.17
N LYS A 329 -6.63 0.38 26.09
CA LYS A 329 -6.23 -0.99 26.42
C LYS A 329 -5.10 -1.48 25.51
N ILE A 330 -5.22 -1.27 24.20
CA ILE A 330 -4.23 -1.71 23.21
C ILE A 330 -2.89 -0.99 23.44
N TRP A 331 -2.92 0.33 23.66
CA TRP A 331 -1.69 1.04 23.99
C TRP A 331 -1.11 0.58 25.33
N GLN A 332 -1.94 0.43 26.35
CA GLN A 332 -1.49 0.13 27.70
C GLN A 332 -1.01 -1.32 27.86
N GLU A 333 -1.69 -2.30 27.30
CA GLU A 333 -1.45 -3.72 27.56
C GLU A 333 -0.67 -4.41 26.43
N GLU A 334 -0.86 -3.96 25.19
CA GLU A 334 -0.25 -4.59 24.00
C GLU A 334 0.86 -3.75 23.37
N ASN A 335 1.18 -2.59 23.96
CA ASN A 335 2.24 -1.67 23.52
C ASN A 335 2.13 -1.26 22.04
N HIS A 336 0.90 -1.08 21.55
CA HIS A 336 0.63 -0.70 20.17
C HIS A 336 -0.14 0.62 20.08
N ILE A 337 0.40 1.58 19.33
CA ILE A 337 -0.24 2.86 19.02
C ILE A 337 0.38 3.46 17.76
N THR A 338 -0.40 4.17 16.95
CA THR A 338 0.10 4.95 15.82
C THR A 338 0.27 6.43 16.18
N THR A 339 0.98 7.21 15.37
CA THR A 339 1.09 8.67 15.57
C THR A 339 -0.28 9.33 15.67
N ASP A 340 -1.22 9.00 14.77
CA ASP A 340 -2.58 9.54 14.81
C ASP A 340 -3.37 9.06 16.03
N GLY A 341 -3.16 7.82 16.47
CA GLY A 341 -3.74 7.30 17.70
C GLY A 341 -3.26 8.05 18.93
N PHE A 342 -1.96 8.33 18.99
CA PHE A 342 -1.37 9.13 20.06
C PHE A 342 -1.96 10.54 20.07
N MET A 343 -2.05 11.20 18.91
CA MET A 343 -2.71 12.50 18.78
C MET A 343 -4.15 12.46 19.31
N TYR A 344 -4.91 11.43 18.91
CA TYR A 344 -6.29 11.26 19.35
C TYR A 344 -6.40 11.08 20.86
N LEU A 345 -5.59 10.19 21.45
CA LEU A 345 -5.64 9.88 22.87
C LEU A 345 -5.14 11.03 23.75
N VAL A 346 -4.17 11.82 23.28
CA VAL A 346 -3.77 13.07 23.93
C VAL A 346 -4.91 14.07 23.97
N GLN A 347 -5.71 14.18 22.90
CA GLN A 347 -6.89 15.06 22.88
C GLN A 347 -8.02 14.55 23.77
N LEU A 348 -8.17 13.23 23.88
CA LEU A 348 -9.23 12.60 24.66
C LEU A 348 -8.98 12.65 26.17
N ASP A 349 -7.77 12.28 26.62
CA ASP A 349 -7.35 12.34 28.03
C ASP A 349 -5.83 12.63 28.08
N PRO A 350 -5.45 13.92 28.11
CA PRO A 350 -4.05 14.32 28.13
C PRO A 350 -3.29 13.77 29.35
N ALA A 351 -3.96 13.65 30.51
CA ALA A 351 -3.34 13.20 31.75
C ALA A 351 -2.97 11.72 31.66
N LYS A 352 -3.88 10.87 31.17
CA LYS A 352 -3.61 9.45 30.94
C LYS A 352 -2.58 9.24 29.84
N ALA A 353 -2.69 9.96 28.72
CA ALA A 353 -1.72 9.90 27.63
C ALA A 353 -0.31 10.25 28.12
N TYR A 354 -0.17 11.26 28.97
CA TYR A 354 1.12 11.70 29.48
C TYR A 354 1.82 10.65 30.34
N GLU A 355 1.08 9.90 31.15
CA GLU A 355 1.65 8.82 31.97
C GLU A 355 2.05 7.61 31.12
N LEU A 356 1.27 7.28 30.09
CA LEU A 356 1.65 6.24 29.13
C LEU A 356 2.85 6.67 28.29
N SER A 357 2.94 7.93 27.87
CA SER A 357 4.11 8.51 27.20
C SER A 357 5.41 8.32 27.99
N LYS A 358 5.38 8.55 29.31
CA LYS A 358 6.55 8.30 30.16
C LYS A 358 6.95 6.84 30.15
N ARG A 359 5.98 5.94 30.22
CA ARG A 359 6.22 4.50 30.15
C ARG A 359 6.84 4.04 28.84
N GLU A 360 6.45 4.64 27.71
CA GLU A 360 7.04 4.31 26.40
C GLU A 360 8.54 4.61 26.33
N LEU A 361 9.00 5.69 26.97
CA LEU A 361 10.41 6.12 26.88
C LEU A 361 11.27 5.72 28.08
N ILE A 362 10.66 5.40 29.22
CA ILE A 362 11.34 5.08 30.48
C ILE A 362 11.11 3.60 30.83
N PRO A 363 12.15 2.75 30.77
CA PRO A 363 12.06 1.35 31.16
C PRO A 363 11.52 1.19 32.60
N ASN A 364 10.60 0.24 32.79
CA ASN A 364 10.00 -0.10 34.09
C ASN A 364 9.24 1.03 34.80
N TYR A 365 8.86 2.09 34.09
CA TYR A 365 8.06 3.19 34.66
C TYR A 365 6.71 2.69 35.19
N GLN A 366 6.38 3.09 36.41
CA GLN A 366 5.09 2.81 37.03
C GLN A 366 4.14 3.98 36.76
N ILE A 367 3.03 3.68 36.08
CA ILE A 367 1.98 4.65 35.76
C ILE A 367 1.43 5.25 37.06
N LYS A 368 1.38 6.59 37.13
CA LYS A 368 0.84 7.31 38.29
C LYS A 368 -0.54 7.87 37.97
N ASN A 369 -1.37 8.03 39.00
CA ASN A 369 -2.60 8.80 38.88
C ASN A 369 -2.26 10.30 38.95
N THR A 370 -2.05 10.91 37.79
CA THR A 370 -1.71 12.34 37.69
C THR A 370 -2.98 13.19 37.72
N ILE A 371 -3.06 14.10 38.69
CA ILE A 371 -4.20 15.02 38.88
C ILE A 371 -4.05 16.29 38.04
N ALA A 372 -2.80 16.70 37.74
CA ALA A 372 -2.52 17.88 36.95
C ALA A 372 -2.78 17.62 35.46
N ILE A 373 -3.53 18.51 34.80
CA ILE A 373 -3.80 18.42 33.37
C ILE A 373 -2.55 18.90 32.61
N PRO A 374 -1.90 18.04 31.81
CA PRO A 374 -0.75 18.44 30.99
C PRO A 374 -1.15 19.48 29.93
N ASN A 375 -0.23 20.40 29.64
CA ASN A 375 -0.32 21.30 28.50
C ASN A 375 -0.21 20.51 27.19
N VAL A 376 -1.08 20.84 26.23
CA VAL A 376 -1.09 20.26 24.89
C VAL A 376 -0.94 21.39 23.87
N SER A 377 -0.04 21.22 22.90
CA SER A 377 0.12 22.15 21.78
C SER A 377 0.26 21.36 20.47
N GLN A 378 -0.19 21.92 19.35
CA GLN A 378 -0.07 21.25 18.04
C GLN A 378 1.39 20.98 17.65
N GLY A 379 2.32 21.83 18.12
CA GLY A 379 3.75 21.69 17.82
C GLY A 379 4.42 20.48 18.46
N ILE A 380 3.73 19.71 19.32
CA ILE A 380 4.31 18.46 19.86
C ILE A 380 4.26 17.31 18.85
N PHE A 381 3.33 17.33 17.89
CA PHE A 381 3.09 16.21 16.98
C PHE A 381 3.99 16.29 15.74
N THR A 382 4.65 15.19 15.42
CA THR A 382 5.49 14.99 14.23
C THR A 382 5.13 13.67 13.57
N GLU A 383 5.65 13.40 12.38
CA GLU A 383 5.45 12.10 11.70
C GLU A 383 6.03 10.93 12.50
N ASN A 384 6.97 11.19 13.42
CA ASN A 384 7.59 10.19 14.28
C ASN A 384 6.91 10.13 15.65
N LEU A 385 6.38 8.95 16.02
CA LEU A 385 5.70 8.72 17.30
C LEU A 385 6.61 8.97 18.51
N LYS A 386 7.85 8.46 18.52
CA LYS A 386 8.78 8.62 19.65
C LYS A 386 9.17 10.09 19.85
N GLU A 387 9.38 10.83 18.76
CA GLU A 387 9.62 12.27 18.82
C GLU A 387 8.40 13.01 19.38
N SER A 388 7.19 12.66 18.94
CA SER A 388 5.95 13.26 19.43
C SER A 388 5.76 13.04 20.93
N ILE A 389 6.01 11.82 21.41
CA ILE A 389 5.99 11.47 22.83
C ILE A 389 7.03 12.28 23.61
N LEU A 390 8.27 12.39 23.10
CA LEU A 390 9.33 13.15 23.75
C LEU A 390 8.98 14.65 23.83
N ASN A 391 8.44 15.23 22.76
CA ASN A 391 7.98 16.62 22.75
C ASN A 391 6.86 16.86 23.77
N PHE A 392 5.93 15.91 23.89
CA PHE A 392 4.86 16.00 24.87
C PHE A 392 5.40 15.97 26.31
N ILE A 393 6.41 15.13 26.57
CA ILE A 393 7.09 15.12 27.87
C ILE A 393 7.84 16.43 28.11
N LEU A 394 8.58 16.92 27.11
CA LEU A 394 9.37 18.14 27.20
C LEU A 394 8.53 19.39 27.50
N LEU A 395 7.35 19.49 26.89
CA LEU A 395 6.41 20.60 27.12
C LEU A 395 5.91 20.66 28.58
N ASN A 396 5.88 19.52 29.26
CA ASN A 396 5.24 19.37 30.57
C ASN A 396 6.23 19.14 31.73
N ASP A 397 7.38 18.55 31.45
CA ASP A 397 8.43 18.24 32.43
C ASP A 397 9.80 18.22 31.72
N LYS A 398 10.34 19.44 31.55
CA LYS A 398 11.65 19.66 30.90
C LYS A 398 12.77 18.86 31.60
N PRO A 399 12.92 18.87 32.94
CA PRO A 399 13.94 18.05 33.62
C PRO A 399 13.82 16.55 33.31
N LEU A 400 12.60 15.99 33.31
CA LEU A 400 12.41 14.58 32.97
C LEU A 400 12.78 14.28 31.52
N ALA A 401 12.34 15.11 30.57
CA ALA A 401 12.70 14.96 29.16
C ALA A 401 14.23 15.00 28.96
N TYR A 402 14.91 15.90 29.67
CA TYR A 402 16.37 16.02 29.62
C TYR A 402 17.05 14.75 30.13
N ASN A 403 16.57 14.20 31.25
CA ASN A 403 17.08 12.92 31.77
C ASN A 403 16.84 11.76 30.80
N ILE A 404 15.68 11.71 30.11
CA ILE A 404 15.40 10.72 29.07
C ILE A 404 16.42 10.85 27.93
N ILE A 405 16.60 12.06 27.40
CA ILE A 405 17.56 12.33 26.31
C ILE A 405 18.97 11.89 26.73
N ILE A 406 19.42 12.26 27.93
CA ILE A 406 20.74 11.87 28.46
C ILE A 406 20.88 10.34 28.56
N GLY A 407 19.87 9.65 29.09
CA GLY A 407 19.88 8.19 29.17
C GLY A 407 19.90 7.51 27.79
N LYS A 408 19.27 8.13 26.79
CA LYS A 408 19.25 7.65 25.40
C LYS A 408 20.53 7.97 24.65
N ILE A 409 21.23 9.05 25.01
CA ILE A 409 22.60 9.28 24.53
C ILE A 409 23.47 8.09 24.90
N ASP A 410 23.38 7.54 26.10
CA ASP A 410 24.25 6.42 26.50
C ASP A 410 23.89 5.08 25.84
N ASN A 411 22.61 4.82 25.50
CA ASN A 411 22.12 3.46 25.23
C ASN A 411 21.33 3.25 23.93
N ALA A 412 20.96 4.31 23.19
CA ALA A 412 20.15 4.16 21.97
C ALA A 412 20.96 3.52 20.81
N ASP A 413 20.33 2.63 20.06
CA ASP A 413 20.85 2.16 18.76
C ASP A 413 20.83 3.27 17.71
N PHE A 414 21.42 3.02 16.54
CA PHE A 414 21.57 4.06 15.53
C PHE A 414 20.25 4.55 14.92
N PHE A 415 19.20 3.70 14.86
CA PHE A 415 17.90 4.08 14.30
C PHE A 415 17.18 5.06 15.24
N ASP A 416 17.22 4.78 16.54
CA ASP A 416 16.59 5.63 17.55
C ASP A 416 17.41 6.87 17.88
N PHE A 417 18.74 6.81 17.73
CA PHE A 417 19.65 7.86 18.18
C PHE A 417 19.48 9.20 17.44
N GLU A 418 19.13 9.16 16.15
CA GLU A 418 18.95 10.36 15.32
C GLU A 418 17.90 11.33 15.90
N ILE A 419 16.80 10.80 16.46
CA ILE A 419 15.72 11.59 17.06
C ILE A 419 16.25 12.45 18.21
N TYR A 420 17.08 11.87 19.08
CA TYR A 420 17.64 12.56 20.24
C TYR A 420 18.69 13.59 19.82
N CYS A 421 19.55 13.28 18.86
CA CYS A 421 20.52 14.22 18.28
C CYS A 421 19.85 15.45 17.66
N LYS A 422 18.79 15.24 16.88
CA LYS A 422 17.96 16.31 16.33
C LYS A 422 17.39 17.17 17.45
N LYS A 423 16.81 16.55 18.49
CA LYS A 423 16.21 17.28 19.62
C LYS A 423 17.24 18.10 20.40
N ILE A 424 18.43 17.56 20.64
CA ILE A 424 19.53 18.28 21.31
C ILE A 424 19.95 19.50 20.48
N SER A 425 20.06 19.36 19.16
CA SER A 425 20.43 20.45 18.25
C SER A 425 19.39 21.58 18.21
N GLU A 426 18.11 21.26 18.44
CA GLU A 426 17.03 22.23 18.60
C GLU A 426 17.09 22.93 19.96
N LEU A 427 17.34 22.17 21.04
CA LEU A 427 17.36 22.68 22.41
C LEU A 427 18.59 23.54 22.73
N LYS A 428 19.75 23.19 22.18
CA LYS A 428 21.04 23.89 22.36
C LYS A 428 21.39 24.17 23.82
N ASP A 429 21.12 23.20 24.69
CA ASP A 429 21.41 23.29 26.12
C ASP A 429 22.72 22.54 26.44
N ASP A 430 23.64 23.20 27.15
CA ASP A 430 25.00 22.70 27.40
C ASP A 430 25.02 21.40 28.23
N ILE A 431 23.92 21.09 28.92
CA ILE A 431 23.78 19.85 29.72
C ILE A 431 24.02 18.57 28.90
N PHE A 432 23.82 18.62 27.57
CA PHE A 432 23.98 17.48 26.67
C PHE A 432 25.42 17.29 26.17
N ILE A 433 26.30 18.29 26.33
CA ILE A 433 27.67 18.27 25.78
C ILE A 433 28.49 17.15 26.42
N GLU A 434 28.50 17.06 27.76
CA GLU A 434 29.28 16.03 28.45
C GLU A 434 28.82 14.60 28.15
N PRO A 435 27.51 14.27 28.18
CA PRO A 435 27.02 12.96 27.74
C PRO A 435 27.43 12.61 26.29
N LEU A 436 27.33 13.55 25.35
CA LEU A 436 27.73 13.32 23.96
C LEU A 436 29.22 13.00 23.84
N PHE A 437 30.09 13.76 24.51
CA PHE A 437 31.53 13.46 24.52
C PHE A 437 31.85 12.15 25.22
N LYS A 438 31.13 11.80 26.29
CA LYS A 438 31.30 10.52 27.00
C LYS A 438 31.05 9.34 26.06
N ARG A 439 29.98 9.37 25.26
CA ARG A 439 29.73 8.34 24.24
C ARG A 439 30.75 8.39 23.10
N LEU A 440 31.03 9.59 22.56
CA LEU A 440 31.94 9.78 21.43
C LEU A 440 33.33 9.18 21.65
N LYS A 441 33.85 9.23 22.88
CA LYS A 441 35.17 8.69 23.23
C LYS A 441 35.37 7.22 22.88
N ASN A 442 34.31 6.42 22.96
CA ASN A 442 34.38 4.96 22.78
C ASN A 442 33.44 4.45 21.67
N GLU A 443 32.77 5.35 20.95
CA GLU A 443 31.81 4.97 19.91
C GLU A 443 32.54 4.38 18.70
N GLN A 444 32.07 3.23 18.23
CA GLN A 444 32.69 2.48 17.14
C GLN A 444 31.91 2.61 15.84
N SER A 445 30.61 2.88 15.93
CA SER A 445 29.72 2.96 14.79
C SER A 445 29.81 4.34 14.12
N PRO A 446 30.21 4.42 12.84
CA PRO A 446 30.17 5.66 12.08
C PRO A 446 28.79 6.31 12.03
N TYR A 447 27.73 5.51 11.94
CA TYR A 447 26.36 6.00 11.95
C TYR A 447 26.01 6.77 13.23
N VAL A 448 26.70 6.50 14.33
CA VAL A 448 26.46 7.16 15.61
C VAL A 448 27.45 8.31 15.83
N TYR A 449 28.76 8.09 15.70
CA TYR A 449 29.72 9.16 16.01
C TYR A 449 29.59 10.34 15.05
N LEU A 450 29.20 10.12 13.78
CA LEU A 450 28.95 11.21 12.84
C LEU A 450 27.79 12.07 13.34
N ARG A 451 26.68 11.46 13.79
CA ARG A 451 25.54 12.17 14.37
C ARG A 451 25.90 12.92 15.65
N ILE A 452 26.75 12.35 16.51
CA ILE A 452 27.26 13.05 17.69
C ILE A 452 28.03 14.30 17.28
N VAL A 453 28.96 14.17 16.32
CA VAL A 453 29.77 15.31 15.87
C VAL A 453 28.90 16.38 15.21
N GLU A 454 27.98 16.02 14.31
CA GLU A 454 27.02 16.95 13.72
C GLU A 454 26.25 17.73 14.80
N THR A 455 25.77 17.01 15.83
CA THR A 455 25.05 17.59 16.96
C THR A 455 25.93 18.56 17.73
N LEU A 456 27.16 18.18 18.10
CA LEU A 456 28.09 19.02 18.84
C LEU A 456 28.50 20.27 18.05
N VAL A 457 28.73 20.14 16.74
CA VAL A 457 29.04 21.26 15.85
C VAL A 457 27.89 22.25 15.74
N SER A 458 26.64 21.78 15.87
CA SER A 458 25.44 22.64 15.82
C SER A 458 25.38 23.71 16.94
N PHE A 459 26.12 23.51 18.05
CA PHE A 459 26.27 24.47 19.13
C PHE A 459 27.12 25.69 18.74
N LYS A 460 27.88 25.62 17.64
CA LYS A 460 28.72 26.72 17.12
C LYS A 460 29.67 27.30 18.18
N ASN A 461 30.34 26.42 18.93
CA ASN A 461 31.23 26.78 20.02
C ASN A 461 32.66 26.25 19.76
N ASP A 462 33.64 27.16 19.72
CA ASP A 462 35.03 26.83 19.42
C ASP A 462 35.68 25.89 20.43
N ALA A 463 35.27 25.95 21.71
CA ALA A 463 35.78 25.04 22.73
C ALA A 463 35.28 23.60 22.48
N ILE A 464 34.03 23.44 22.04
CA ILE A 464 33.48 22.15 21.61
C ILE A 464 34.24 21.65 20.38
N ASN A 465 34.46 22.50 19.38
CA ASN A 465 35.17 22.15 18.15
C ASN A 465 36.59 21.64 18.43
N LYS A 466 37.34 22.32 19.31
CA LYS A 466 38.67 21.86 19.76
C LYS A 466 38.60 20.48 20.42
N ARG A 467 37.62 20.27 21.30
CA ARG A 467 37.43 19.00 22.01
C ARG A 467 36.99 17.86 21.08
N ILE A 468 36.27 18.13 19.99
CA ILE A 468 35.99 17.14 18.94
C ILE A 468 37.30 16.63 18.33
N LEU A 469 38.20 17.53 17.94
CA LEU A 469 39.50 17.17 17.36
C LEU A 469 40.37 16.39 18.34
N GLU A 470 40.37 16.76 19.62
CA GLU A 470 41.06 16.01 20.68
C GLU A 470 40.47 14.61 20.88
N THR A 471 39.14 14.51 20.90
CA THR A 471 38.46 13.21 21.08
C THR A 471 38.72 12.28 19.90
N ARG A 472 38.73 12.80 18.67
CA ARG A 472 39.07 12.03 17.45
C ARG A 472 40.46 11.39 17.55
N LYS A 473 41.46 12.11 18.08
CA LYS A 473 42.82 11.57 18.27
C LYS A 473 42.86 10.37 19.24
N GLY A 474 41.92 10.31 20.18
CA GLY A 474 41.81 9.25 21.18
C GLY A 474 40.92 8.08 20.78
N ASN A 475 40.05 8.23 19.77
CA ASN A 475 39.14 7.18 19.30
C ASN A 475 39.58 6.66 17.92
N ILE A 476 40.19 5.47 17.90
CA ILE A 476 40.74 4.82 16.70
C ILE A 476 39.70 4.55 15.60
N TYR A 477 38.41 4.47 15.95
CA TYR A 477 37.33 4.19 14.99
C TYR A 477 36.94 5.44 14.18
N MET A 478 37.45 6.61 14.55
CA MET A 478 37.21 7.90 13.86
C MET A 478 38.39 8.33 12.97
N THR A 479 39.37 7.44 12.75
CA THR A 479 40.61 7.76 12.02
C THR A 479 40.82 6.94 10.75
N ASP A 480 39.95 5.99 10.44
CA ASP A 480 40.05 5.16 9.24
C ASP A 480 38.66 4.78 8.70
N GLY A 481 38.60 4.48 7.39
CA GLY A 481 37.39 4.09 6.66
C GLY A 481 36.42 5.22 6.34
N TRP A 482 35.31 4.86 5.69
CA TRP A 482 34.31 5.80 5.14
C TRP A 482 33.74 6.77 6.19
N GLY A 483 33.65 6.33 7.45
CA GLY A 483 33.17 7.17 8.53
C GLY A 483 34.15 8.28 8.90
N SER A 484 35.46 8.03 8.81
CA SER A 484 36.48 9.08 8.97
C SER A 484 36.42 10.07 7.81
N ASP A 485 36.23 9.59 6.58
CA ASP A 485 36.12 10.46 5.40
C ASP A 485 34.92 11.42 5.52
N ASN A 486 33.75 10.90 5.91
CA ASN A 486 32.56 11.73 6.15
C ASN A 486 32.75 12.70 7.34
N LEU A 487 33.49 12.29 8.36
CA LEU A 487 33.82 13.16 9.48
C LEU A 487 34.70 14.34 9.02
N ASP A 488 35.67 14.10 8.14
CA ASP A 488 36.49 15.16 7.53
C ASP A 488 35.64 16.15 6.73
N GLU A 489 34.64 15.66 5.99
CA GLU A 489 33.69 16.53 5.29
C GLU A 489 32.88 17.40 6.25
N ILE A 490 32.37 16.84 7.36
CA ILE A 490 31.62 17.59 8.37
C ILE A 490 32.51 18.69 8.97
N LEU A 491 33.74 18.37 9.38
CA LEU A 491 34.67 19.33 9.98
C LEU A 491 35.03 20.44 8.99
N LYS A 492 35.37 20.07 7.75
CA LYS A 492 35.71 21.01 6.68
C LYS A 492 34.55 21.95 6.34
N LYS A 493 33.32 21.41 6.21
CA LYS A 493 32.10 22.19 5.94
C LYS A 493 31.82 23.23 7.02
N ASN A 494 32.27 22.99 8.25
CA ASN A 494 32.07 23.88 9.39
C ASN A 494 33.32 24.70 9.76
N ASN A 495 34.36 24.71 8.92
CA ASN A 495 35.62 25.43 9.14
C ASN A 495 36.35 25.04 10.45
N ILE A 496 36.29 23.76 10.81
CA ILE A 496 37.00 23.19 11.97
C ILE A 496 38.27 22.52 11.45
N GLN A 497 39.44 22.98 11.90
CA GLN A 497 40.76 22.51 11.48
C GLN A 497 41.58 21.99 12.65
#